data_AF-A0A5C7IWC5-F1
#
_entry.id   AF-A0A5C7IWC5-F1
#
_cell.length_a   1.000
_cell.length_b   1.000
_cell.length_c   1.000
_cell.angle_alpha   90.00
_cell.angle_beta   90.00
_cell.angle_gamma   90.00
#
_symmetry.space_group_name_H-M   'P 1'
#
loop_
_entity.id
_entity.type
_entity.pdbx_description
1 polymer ?
#
loop_
_entity_poly.entity_id
_entity_poly.type
_entity_poly.pdbx_seq_one_letter_code
_entity_poly.pdbx_strand_id
1 'polypeptide(L)'
;MNKLYKQTLQAGNIFMFAKGLVHFQYNPDGKKPAMAISSFRNPHPGTVSLALNLFTTAIDDDILAKALKTDVVTTISFLGLT
;
A
#
# COMPACT_ATOMS: atom_id res chain seq x y z
N MET A 1 -4.66 -4.06 -19.17
CA MET A 1 -3.31 -3.83 -18.60
C MET A 1 -3.44 -2.86 -17.44
N ASN A 2 -2.78 -3.14 -16.31
CA ASN A 2 -2.76 -2.23 -15.16
C ASN A 2 -1.67 -1.18 -15.40
N LYS A 3 -2.05 0.11 -15.35
CA LYS A 3 -1.12 1.23 -15.61
C LYS A 3 -0.73 1.91 -14.30
N LEU A 4 0.58 2.03 -14.07
CA LEU A 4 1.15 2.77 -12.96
C LEU A 4 1.38 4.23 -13.36
N TYR A 5 0.81 5.15 -12.59
CA TYR A 5 1.11 6.58 -12.67
C TYR A 5 2.01 6.94 -11.48
N LYS A 6 3.20 7.47 -11.75
CA LYS A 6 4.17 7.86 -10.71
C LYS A 6 4.77 9.23 -11.02
N GLN A 7 4.97 10.04 -9.99
CA GLN A 7 5.58 11.35 -10.08
C GLN A 7 6.29 11.68 -8.76
N THR A 8 7.47 12.30 -8.84
CA THR A 8 8.13 12.88 -7.68
C THR A 8 7.50 14.23 -7.38
N LEU A 9 6.87 14.35 -6.21
CA LEU A 9 6.18 15.58 -5.79
C LEU A 9 7.11 16.47 -4.98
N GLN A 10 7.03 17.78 -5.20
CA GLN A 10 7.69 18.82 -4.44
C GLN A 10 6.66 19.63 -3.64
N ALA A 11 7.11 20.43 -2.69
CA ALA A 11 6.24 21.34 -1.94
C ALA A 11 5.44 22.24 -2.90
N GLY A 12 4.13 22.34 -2.66
CA GLY A 12 3.20 23.10 -3.52
C GLY A 12 2.61 22.31 -4.69
N ASN A 13 3.07 21.09 -4.97
CA ASN A 13 2.41 20.22 -5.95
C ASN A 13 1.11 19.63 -5.37
N ILE A 14 0.13 19.45 -6.25
CA ILE A 14 -1.16 18.82 -5.93
C ILE A 14 -1.23 17.49 -6.66
N PHE A 15 -1.77 16.48 -6.00
CA PHE A 15 -2.05 15.17 -6.56
C PHE A 15 -3.49 14.77 -6.22
N MET A 16 -4.04 13.83 -6.99
CA MET A 16 -5.39 13.32 -6.80
C MET A 16 -5.42 11.81 -7.01
N PHE A 17 -6.07 11.10 -6.10
CA PHE A 17 -6.39 9.69 -6.25
C PHE A 17 -7.90 9.54 -6.46
N ALA A 18 -8.30 8.89 -7.54
CA ALA A 18 -9.70 8.52 -7.72
C ALA A 18 -10.09 7.45 -6.70
N LYS A 19 -11.36 7.48 -6.26
CA LYS A 19 -11.90 6.53 -5.29
C LYS A 19 -11.72 5.08 -5.78
N GLY A 20 -11.23 4.21 -4.90
CA GLY A 20 -11.09 2.77 -5.17
C GLY A 20 -9.82 2.37 -5.92
N LEU A 21 -8.97 3.33 -6.30
CA LEU A 21 -7.67 3.01 -6.89
C LEU A 21 -6.61 2.79 -5.81
N VAL A 22 -5.83 1.72 -6.00
CA VAL A 22 -4.63 1.46 -5.20
C VAL A 22 -3.60 2.54 -5.47
N HIS A 23 -3.06 3.13 -4.41
CA HIS A 23 -2.05 4.16 -4.46
C HIS A 23 -1.08 4.05 -3.28
N PHE A 24 0.10 4.66 -3.40
CA PHE A 24 1.12 4.68 -2.36
C PHE A 24 1.91 6.00 -2.43
N GLN A 25 2.54 6.37 -1.32
CA GLN A 25 3.56 7.41 -1.28
C GLN A 25 4.85 6.83 -0.72
N TYR A 26 5.99 7.30 -1.23
CA TYR A 26 7.32 6.88 -0.79
C TYR A 26 8.23 8.10 -0.73
N ASN A 27 8.94 8.28 0.40
CA ASN A 27 9.97 9.30 0.54
C ASN A 27 11.33 8.71 0.14
N PRO A 28 11.92 9.12 -1.01
CA PRO A 28 13.23 8.63 -1.41
C PRO A 28 14.39 9.24 -0.60
N ASP A 29 14.21 10.41 0.00
CA ASP A 29 15.22 11.05 0.85
C ASP A 29 15.03 10.59 2.30
N GLY A 30 15.70 9.49 2.66
CA GLY A 30 15.65 8.94 4.03
C GLY A 30 16.26 9.84 5.10
N LYS A 31 16.91 10.96 4.75
CA LYS A 31 17.51 11.90 5.71
C LYS A 31 16.61 13.09 5.99
N LYS A 32 15.69 13.42 5.09
CA LYS A 32 14.82 14.59 5.21
C LYS A 32 13.35 14.14 5.32
N PRO A 33 12.64 14.55 6.37
CA PRO A 33 11.22 14.24 6.48
C PRO A 33 10.43 14.92 5.36
N ALA A 34 9.43 14.21 4.83
CA ALA A 34 8.47 14.73 3.88
C ALA A 34 7.06 14.67 4.49
N MET A 35 6.22 15.66 4.18
CA MET A 35 4.85 15.75 4.68
C MET A 35 3.91 16.06 3.52
N ALA A 36 2.75 15.39 3.51
CA ALA A 36 1.65 15.68 2.60
C ALA A 36 0.37 15.84 3.42
N ILE A 37 -0.47 16.79 3.01
CA ILE A 37 -1.79 17.01 3.58
C ILE A 37 -2.81 16.52 2.55
N SER A 38 -3.74 15.68 2.97
CA SER A 38 -4.80 15.16 2.11
C SER A 38 -6.17 15.50 2.69
N SER A 39 -7.15 15.65 1.81
CA SER A 39 -8.54 15.88 2.17
C SER A 39 -9.44 14.94 1.36
N PHE A 40 -10.57 14.57 1.96
CA PHE A 40 -11.53 13.66 1.36
C PHE A 40 -12.89 14.34 1.28
N ARG A 41 -13.61 14.09 0.19
CA ARG A 41 -14.99 14.59 0.04
C ARG A 41 -15.96 13.86 0.97
N ASN A 42 -15.73 12.57 1.22
CA ASN A 42 -16.56 11.76 2.09
C ASN A 42 -16.14 11.99 3.56
N PRO A 43 -17.05 12.32 4.49
CA PRO A 43 -16.74 12.41 5.92
C PRO A 43 -16.27 11.07 6.52
N HIS A 44 -16.58 9.94 5.87
CA HIS A 44 -16.14 8.60 6.26
C HIS A 44 -15.33 7.96 5.11
N PRO A 45 -14.13 8.47 4.80
CA PRO A 45 -13.41 8.02 3.62
C PRO A 45 -12.96 6.55 3.71
N GLY A 46 -12.70 6.08 4.93
CA GLY A 46 -12.14 4.75 5.19
C GLY A 46 -10.74 4.58 4.61
N THR A 47 -9.94 3.71 5.21
CA THR A 47 -8.62 3.36 4.67
C THR A 47 -8.47 1.84 4.70
N VAL A 48 -8.04 1.27 3.59
CA VAL A 48 -7.76 -0.16 3.46
C VAL A 48 -6.27 -0.29 3.21
N SER A 49 -5.53 -0.82 4.19
CA SER A 49 -4.11 -1.14 4.02
C SER A 49 -4.00 -2.52 3.36
N LEU A 50 -3.47 -2.57 2.14
CA LEU A 50 -3.34 -3.83 1.41
C LEU A 50 -2.44 -4.83 2.14
N ALA A 51 -1.26 -4.40 2.58
CA ALA A 51 -0.31 -5.29 3.25
C ALA A 51 -0.88 -5.85 4.55
N LEU A 52 -1.47 -4.99 5.40
CA LEU A 52 -2.08 -5.44 6.66
C LEU A 52 -3.25 -6.40 6.37
N ASN A 53 -4.16 -6.04 5.47
CA ASN A 53 -5.33 -6.88 5.21
C ASN A 53 -5.00 -8.22 4.54
N LEU A 54 -3.92 -8.28 3.75
CA LEU A 54 -3.51 -9.53 3.11
C LEU A 54 -2.75 -10.45 4.06
N PHE A 55 -1.83 -9.90 4.84
CA PHE A 55 -0.92 -10.72 5.63
C PHE A 55 -1.39 -10.90 7.07
N THR A 56 -2.01 -9.91 7.72
CA THR A 56 -2.37 -9.97 9.15
C THR A 56 -3.81 -10.44 9.42
N THR A 57 -4.46 -11.06 8.44
CA THR A 57 -5.82 -11.64 8.60
C THR A 57 -5.74 -13.15 8.69
N ALA A 58 -6.84 -13.81 9.07
CA ALA A 58 -6.91 -15.27 9.17
C ALA A 58 -7.04 -15.97 7.79
N ILE A 59 -6.44 -15.40 6.75
CA ILE A 59 -6.32 -16.07 5.44
C ILE A 59 -5.29 -17.18 5.60
N ASP A 60 -5.65 -18.37 5.14
CA ASP A 60 -4.78 -19.54 5.16
C ASP A 60 -3.50 -19.32 4.33
N ASP A 61 -2.35 -19.68 4.89
CA ASP A 61 -1.05 -19.43 4.28
C ASP A 61 -0.86 -20.17 2.95
N ASP A 62 -1.44 -21.38 2.79
CA ASP A 62 -1.40 -22.11 1.52
C ASP A 62 -2.22 -21.41 0.44
N ILE A 63 -3.37 -20.83 0.82
CA ILE A 63 -4.19 -20.01 -0.10
C ILE A 63 -3.42 -18.77 -0.53
N LEU A 64 -2.79 -18.07 0.42
CA LEU A 64 -2.04 -16.86 0.15
C LEU A 64 -0.80 -17.14 -0.72
N ALA A 65 -0.07 -18.21 -0.42
CA ALA A 65 1.07 -18.69 -1.22
C ALA A 65 0.65 -18.98 -2.67
N LYS A 66 -0.48 -19.68 -2.86
CA LYS A 66 -1.02 -19.97 -4.19
C LYS A 66 -1.46 -18.71 -4.94
N ALA A 67 -2.08 -17.75 -4.26
CA ALA A 67 -2.55 -16.50 -4.86
C ALA A 67 -1.38 -15.61 -5.30
N LEU A 68 -0.33 -15.53 -4.48
CA LEU A 68 0.88 -14.73 -4.74
C LEU A 68 1.91 -15.46 -5.61
N LYS A 69 1.68 -16.75 -5.92
CA LYS A 69 2.59 -17.61 -6.68
C LYS A 69 3.97 -17.75 -6.03
N THR A 70 3.96 -18.00 -4.73
CA THR A 70 5.15 -18.19 -3.88
C THR A 70 5.00 -19.48 -3.07
N ASP A 71 5.98 -19.80 -2.22
CA ASP A 71 5.88 -20.86 -1.21
C ASP A 71 5.41 -20.32 0.16
N VAL A 72 5.02 -21.26 1.04
CA VAL A 72 4.50 -20.97 2.38
C VAL A 72 5.54 -20.29 3.27
N VAL A 73 6.82 -20.69 3.19
CA VAL A 73 7.89 -20.10 4.01
C VAL A 73 8.08 -18.63 3.65
N THR A 74 8.12 -18.30 2.36
CA THR A 74 8.18 -16.91 1.89
C THR A 74 6.95 -16.12 2.33
N THR A 75 5.76 -16.73 2.31
CA THR A 75 4.51 -16.07 2.72
C THR A 75 4.51 -15.71 4.21
N ILE A 76 4.94 -16.62 5.07
CA ILE A 76 5.07 -16.41 6.52
C ILE A 76 6.16 -15.36 6.83
N SER A 77 7.19 -15.22 6.00
CA SER A 77 8.20 -14.18 6.19
C SER A 77 7.62 -12.75 6.05
N PHE A 78 6.59 -12.53 5.23
CA PHE A 78 5.93 -11.23 5.09
C PHE A 78 5.17 -10.80 6.36
N LEU A 79 4.84 -11.75 7.24
CA LEU A 79 4.24 -11.51 8.54
C LEU A 79 5.25 -11.09 9.62
N GLY A 80 6.55 -11.12 9.33
CA GLY A 80 7.59 -10.83 10.32
C GLY A 80 7.71 -11.90 11.41
N LEU A 81 7.22 -13.12 11.14
CA LEU A 81 7.25 -14.27 12.06
C LEU A 81 8.54 -15.11 11.95
N THR A 82 9.58 -14.57 11.31
CA THR A 82 10.91 -15.19 11.16
C THR A 82 12.01 -14.15 11.34
#